data_AF-A0A1I5I5S5-F1
#
_entry.id   AF-A0A1I5I5S5-F1
#
_cell.length_a   1.000
_cell.length_b   1.000
_cell.length_c   1.000
_cell.angle_alpha   90.00
_cell.angle_beta   90.00
_cell.angle_gamma   90.00
#
_symmetry.space_group_name_H-M   'P 1'
#
loop_
_entity.id
_entity.type
_entity.pdbx_description
1 polymer ?
#
loop_
_entity_poly.entity_id
_entity_poly.type
_entity_poly.pdbx_seq_one_letter_code
_entity_poly.pdbx_strand_id
1 'polypeptide(L)'
;MAFPMWPMLPGMTDVYEHVTPPMREQVLRALQRRWETSLLALRSDERDRLIAALPQTDRLIGKLRTRHQAEATGENIIAQISPNQA
;
A
#
# COMPACT_ATOMS: atom_id res chain seq x y z
N MET A 1 22.66 -16.04 10.19
CA MET A 1 21.29 -16.05 10.72
C MET A 1 20.40 -16.81 9.73
N ALA A 2 19.89 -17.98 10.12
CA ALA A 2 18.99 -18.77 9.30
C ALA A 2 17.53 -18.38 9.64
N PHE A 3 16.75 -18.00 8.63
CA PHE A 3 15.31 -17.73 8.77
C PHE A 3 14.53 -19.05 8.83
N PRO A 4 13.47 -19.16 9.66
CA PRO A 4 12.70 -20.38 9.78
C PRO A 4 11.94 -20.65 8.46
N MET A 5 12.14 -21.85 7.94
CA MET A 5 11.59 -22.33 6.67
C MET A 5 10.13 -22.74 6.88
N TRP A 6 9.19 -21.89 6.44
CA TRP A 6 7.79 -22.28 6.27
C TRP A 6 7.71 -23.43 5.24
N PRO A 7 6.81 -24.42 5.36
CA PRO A 7 6.70 -25.46 4.35
C PRO A 7 6.24 -24.82 3.02
N MET A 8 7.16 -24.70 2.07
CA MET A 8 6.86 -24.29 0.71
C MET A 8 5.96 -25.34 0.06
N LEU A 9 4.89 -24.89 -0.60
CA LEU A 9 4.04 -25.75 -1.41
C LEU A 9 4.87 -26.34 -2.57
N PRO A 10 4.77 -27.64 -2.88
CA PRO A 10 5.48 -28.23 -4.01
C PRO A 10 5.09 -27.51 -5.30
N GLY A 11 6.09 -26.99 -6.03
CA GLY A 11 5.91 -26.14 -7.21
C GLY A 11 6.04 -24.63 -6.99
N MET A 12 6.10 -24.14 -5.74
CA MET A 12 6.39 -22.72 -5.48
C MET A 12 7.87 -22.37 -5.58
N THR A 13 8.77 -23.34 -5.40
CA THR A 13 10.23 -23.09 -5.43
C THR A 13 10.68 -22.56 -6.80
N ASP A 14 10.13 -23.11 -7.88
CA ASP A 14 10.50 -22.83 -9.28
C ASP A 14 10.05 -21.43 -9.75
N VAL A 15 8.84 -20.99 -9.37
CA VAL A 15 8.28 -19.68 -9.77
C VAL A 15 9.01 -18.50 -9.11
N TYR A 16 9.57 -18.70 -7.92
CA TYR A 16 10.29 -17.66 -7.19
C TYR A 16 11.82 -17.72 -7.39
N GLU A 17 12.33 -18.74 -8.08
CA GLU A 17 13.78 -18.94 -8.28
C GLU A 17 14.41 -17.81 -9.12
N HIS A 18 13.61 -17.16 -9.97
CA HIS A 18 14.06 -16.06 -10.84
C HIS A 18 13.73 -14.66 -10.31
N VAL A 19 13.09 -14.56 -9.14
CA VAL A 19 12.79 -13.25 -8.54
C VAL A 19 14.00 -12.79 -7.75
N THR A 20 14.81 -11.94 -8.38
CA THR A 20 15.93 -11.29 -7.71
C THR A 20 15.44 -10.41 -6.54
N PRO A 21 16.26 -10.15 -5.51
CA PRO A 21 15.87 -9.29 -4.40
C PRO A 21 15.31 -7.92 -4.84
N PRO A 22 15.90 -7.22 -5.82
CA PRO A 22 15.33 -5.97 -6.34
C PRO A 22 13.94 -6.13 -6.96
N MET A 23 13.70 -7.20 -7.72
CA MET A 23 12.39 -7.49 -8.31
C MET A 23 11.35 -7.76 -7.23
N ARG A 24 11.72 -8.52 -6.18
CA ARG A 24 10.84 -8.75 -5.03
C ARG A 24 10.44 -7.44 -4.38
N GLU A 25 11.41 -6.55 -4.12
CA GLU A 25 11.11 -5.25 -3.52
C GLU A 25 10.21 -4.39 -4.42
N GLN A 26 10.42 -4.41 -5.73
CA GLN A 26 9.59 -3.69 -6.68
C GLN A 26 8.14 -4.22 -6.67
N VAL A 27 7.98 -5.54 -6.68
CA VAL A 27 6.66 -6.18 -6.59
C VAL A 27 5.98 -5.84 -5.27
N LEU A 28 6.71 -5.93 -4.14
CA LEU A 28 6.17 -5.56 -2.83
C LEU A 28 5.74 -4.09 -2.79
N ARG A 29 6.54 -3.18 -3.34
CA ARG A 29 6.19 -1.76 -3.45
C ARG A 29 4.94 -1.54 -4.31
N ALA A 30 4.82 -2.24 -5.44
CA ALA A 30 3.65 -2.14 -6.31
C ALA A 30 2.38 -2.68 -5.63
N LEU A 31 2.46 -3.84 -4.99
CA LEU A 31 1.35 -4.44 -4.25
C LEU A 31 0.94 -3.58 -3.06
N GLN A 32 1.90 -3.05 -2.30
CA GLN A 32 1.65 -2.15 -1.19
C GLN A 32 0.90 -0.90 -1.66
N ARG A 33 1.36 -0.24 -2.74
CA ARG A 33 0.68 0.94 -3.29
C ARG A 33 -0.75 0.60 -3.71
N ARG A 34 -0.94 -0.49 -4.47
CA ARG A 34 -2.27 -0.91 -4.92
C ARG A 34 -3.20 -1.22 -3.74
N TRP A 35 -2.69 -1.88 -2.72
CA TRP A 35 -3.43 -2.18 -1.50
C TRP A 35 -3.89 -0.90 -0.80
N GLU A 36 -2.98 0.06 -0.60
CA GLU A 36 -3.30 1.35 0.03
C GLU A 36 -4.36 2.14 -0.77
N THR A 37 -4.23 2.21 -2.10
CA THR A 37 -5.24 2.82 -2.97
C THR A 37 -6.60 2.14 -2.82
N SER A 38 -6.62 0.81 -2.73
CA SER A 38 -7.85 0.04 -2.56
C SER A 38 -8.53 0.38 -1.23
N LEU A 39 -7.76 0.48 -0.13
CA LEU A 39 -8.27 0.85 1.18
C LEU A 39 -8.86 2.26 1.23
N LEU A 40 -8.26 3.21 0.50
CA LEU A 40 -8.76 4.58 0.41
C LEU A 40 -10.02 4.67 -0.45
N ALA A 41 -10.16 3.81 -1.46
CA ALA A 41 -11.32 3.76 -2.34
C ALA A 41 -12.58 3.11 -1.72
N LEU A 42 -12.44 2.39 -0.59
CA LEU A 42 -13.58 1.76 0.09
C LEU A 42 -14.61 2.80 0.56
N ARG A 43 -15.89 2.49 0.33
CA ARG A 43 -17.01 3.21 0.95
C ARG A 43 -17.00 3.02 2.46
N SER A 44 -17.75 3.86 3.19
CA SER A 44 -17.83 3.76 4.66
C SER A 44 -18.34 2.41 5.14
N ASP A 45 -19.41 1.89 4.51
CA ASP A 45 -20.01 0.60 4.85
C ASP A 45 -19.07 -0.59 4.58
N GLU A 46 -18.31 -0.53 3.49
CA GLU A 46 -17.32 -1.55 3.14
C GLU A 46 -16.12 -1.51 4.11
N ARG A 47 -15.71 -0.30 4.52
CA ARG A 47 -14.67 -0.11 5.53
C ARG A 47 -15.10 -0.67 6.88
N ASP A 48 -16.32 -0.40 7.31
CA ASP A 48 -16.82 -0.88 8.61
C ASP A 48 -16.84 -2.42 8.64
N ARG A 49 -17.26 -3.06 7.54
CA ARG A 49 -17.19 -4.52 7.37
C ARG A 49 -15.74 -5.03 7.40
N LEU A 50 -14.82 -4.34 6.74
CA LEU A 50 -13.40 -4.72 6.75
C LEU A 50 -12.79 -4.59 8.15
N ILE A 51 -13.13 -3.52 8.89
CA ILE A 51 -12.68 -3.32 10.28
C ILE A 51 -13.26 -4.39 11.19
N ALA A 52 -14.54 -4.74 11.02
CA ALA A 52 -15.16 -5.82 11.78
C ALA A 52 -14.45 -7.16 11.54
N ALA A 53 -14.03 -7.45 10.31
CA ALA A 53 -13.30 -8.67 9.98
C ALA A 53 -11.82 -8.64 10.40
N LEU A 54 -11.18 -7.46 10.34
CA LEU A 54 -9.75 -7.25 10.60
C LEU A 54 -9.55 -5.94 11.39
N PRO A 55 -9.69 -5.96 12.73
CA PRO A 55 -9.71 -4.76 13.57
C PRO A 55 -8.44 -3.90 13.46
N GLN A 56 -7.28 -4.52 13.26
CA GLN A 56 -6.00 -3.83 13.09
C GLN A 56 -5.97 -2.90 11.85
N THR A 57 -6.89 -3.10 10.90
CA THR A 57 -6.99 -2.31 9.68
C THR A 57 -7.45 -0.88 9.95
N ASP A 58 -8.19 -0.64 11.04
CA ASP A 58 -8.69 0.70 11.40
C ASP A 58 -7.54 1.70 11.57
N ARG A 59 -6.54 1.33 12.40
CA ARG A 59 -5.35 2.15 12.61
C ARG A 59 -4.56 2.39 11.31
N LEU A 60 -4.51 1.40 10.43
CA LEU A 60 -3.81 1.52 9.15
C LEU A 60 -4.54 2.49 8.22
N ILE A 61 -5.85 2.38 8.09
CA ILE A 61 -6.67 3.29 7.28
C ILE A 61 -6.58 4.71 7.81
N GLY A 62 -6.62 4.91 9.13
CA GLY A 62 -6.45 6.21 9.77
C GLY A 62 -5.13 6.86 9.37
N LYS A 63 -4.01 6.14 9.52
CA LYS A 63 -2.68 6.62 9.11
C LYS A 63 -2.58 6.92 7.61
N LEU A 64 -3.15 6.05 6.77
CA LEU A 64 -3.13 6.22 5.31
C LEU A 64 -3.90 7.46 4.88
N ARG A 65 -5.06 7.72 5.48
CA ARG A 65 -5.86 8.93 5.23
C ARG A 65 -5.12 10.20 5.61
N THR A 66 -4.50 10.22 6.80
CA THR A 66 -3.69 11.37 7.24
C THR A 66 -2.53 11.64 6.29
N ARG A 67 -1.80 10.60 5.86
CA ARG A 67 -0.71 10.73 4.90
C ARG A 67 -1.19 11.25 3.55
N HIS A 68 -2.26 10.67 3.00
CA HIS A 68 -2.82 11.09 1.72
C HIS A 68 -3.36 12.53 1.75
N GLN A 69 -3.95 12.96 2.86
CA GLN A 69 -4.42 14.33 3.03
C GLN A 69 -3.26 15.33 3.13
N ALA A 70 -2.15 14.95 3.77
CA ALA A 70 -0.94 15.78 3.81
C ALA A 70 -0.30 15.92 2.42
N GLU A 71 -0.27 14.84 1.63
CA GLU A 71 0.20 14.85 0.24
C GLU A 71 -0.68 15.75 -0.65
N ALA A 72 -2.01 15.58 -0.60
CA ALA A 72 -2.94 16.42 -1.36
C ALA A 72 -2.89 17.90 -0.96
N THR A 73 -2.67 18.20 0.33
CA THR A 73 -2.51 19.58 0.80
C THR A 73 -1.19 20.18 0.31
N GLY A 74 -0.10 19.41 0.34
CA GLY A 74 1.20 19.84 -0.19
C GLY A 74 1.17 20.10 -1.69
N GLU A 75 0.52 19.23 -2.46
CA GLU A 75 0.30 19.44 -3.91
C GLU A 75 -0.54 20.69 -4.19
N ASN A 76 -1.59 20.95 -3.39
CA ASN A 76 -2.41 22.14 -3.54
C ASN A 76 -1.62 23.43 -3.28
N ILE A 77 -0.77 23.44 -2.25
CA ILE A 77 0.12 24.57 -1.96
C ILE A 77 1.07 24.82 -3.14
N ILE A 78 1.69 23.78 -3.70
CA ILE A 78 2.62 23.89 -4.84
C ILE A 78 1.90 24.41 -6.10
N ALA A 79 0.68 23.95 -6.38
CA ALA A 79 -0.11 24.40 -7.53
C ALA A 79 -0.50 25.90 -7.44
N GLN A 80 -0.75 26.41 -6.22
CA GLN A 80 -1.10 27.83 -6.02
C GLN A 80 0.09 28.79 -6.22
N ILE A 81 1.33 28.32 -6.07
CA ILE A 81 2.54 29.14 -6.27
C ILE A 81 2.98 29.22 -7.73
N SER A 82 2.30 28.52 -8.65
CA SER A 82 2.65 28.52 -10.07
C SER A 82 2.12 29.80 -10.72
N PRO A 83 2.98 30.77 -11.12
CA PRO A 83 2.51 31.99 -11.76
C PRO A 83 2.06 31.65 -13.18
N ASN A 84 0.81 31.95 -13.48
CA ASN A 84 0.28 31.95 -14.84
C ASN A 84 1.03 33.03 -15.62
N GLN A 85 2.07 32.65 -16.38
CA GLN A 85 2.80 33.58 -17.24
C GLN A 85 1.93 33.87 -18.47
N ALA A 86 1.21 34.99 -18.40
CA ALA A 86 0.54 35.65 -19.52
C ALA A 86 1.56 36.44 -20.36
#